data_AF-A0A1G9GLX4-F1
#
_entry.id   AF-A0A1G9GLX4-F1
#
_cell.length_a   1.000
_cell.length_b   1.000
_cell.length_c   1.000
_cell.angle_alpha   90.00
_cell.angle_beta   90.00
_cell.angle_gamma   90.00
#
_symmetry.space_group_name_H-M   'P 1'
#
loop_
_entity.id
_entity.type
_entity.pdbx_description
1 polymer ?
#
loop_
_entity_poly.entity_id
_entity_poly.type
_entity_poly.pdbx_seq_one_letter_code
_entity_poly.pdbx_strand_id
1 'polypeptide(L)'
;MLCRLVLLCIGWLPLASVFAQDALQTPLTISFANEPVAQALTRLSAQAPVQLSFNPDVLPKKSISGQYEHQSLEHILRDLLGTQYQYKVRGSYVIILAAAPAQPKKRVQFTGEVRDAATGETLANTTVYEVDRLSATLSSEDGSFNLSASTARDVTVLAISKANYQDTLIQVDLSQPTFVEVALQPTPEAPAQTTSPTDRWGLVRFLVGEKVSATTENVSLSGKRGVQLSLIPGLSTNKLFNSKISNTFSLNMVGGYAYRLNGVELGGAFNLERMGVTGVQIGGAFNLSGAQTQGIQVAGAANVSVGPVEGVQIGGAYNQSDDVHGLQIGGAANLAKELDGIQVGGAVNVAHSGRGLQLAGAYNLARDSLRGAQVGTINYTPVLRGFQLGVINVADTVQTGAMLGLINWTKNGLLDLALEANDVTEIALTFRSGTPLLYTLLSAGISPRHALWTYGYGLGHQFRWSNRFYTHLELSSHTLFATSGPPIRQQPWDSRLFTSLAYQFAPRVSLHGGPVFHFLYHKSSTPEDFRLSDQVGTSPVFDTSSDGVVRKWWIGYQFALQFRLRR
;
A
#
# COMPACT_ATOMS: atom_id res chain seq x y z
N MET A 1 53.03 -2.23 10.38
CA MET A 1 53.82 -2.87 9.30
C MET A 1 52.85 -3.72 8.50
N LEU A 2 52.53 -3.37 7.24
CA LEU A 2 53.21 -3.81 6.00
C LEU A 2 53.22 -5.35 5.87
N CYS A 3 52.87 -6.04 4.78
CA CYS A 3 52.42 -5.72 3.39
C CYS A 3 51.80 -7.02 2.78
N ARG A 4 51.07 -7.14 1.66
CA ARG A 4 50.47 -6.32 0.56
C ARG A 4 49.13 -7.02 0.17
N LEU A 5 48.10 -6.46 -0.47
CA LEU A 5 47.92 -5.55 -1.62
C LEU A 5 47.97 -6.23 -3.02
N VAL A 6 46.83 -6.81 -3.44
CA VAL A 6 46.31 -6.99 -4.82
C VAL A 6 44.76 -6.95 -4.67
N LEU A 7 44.03 -5.85 -4.86
CA LEU A 7 43.75 -5.09 -6.10
C LEU A 7 43.01 -5.92 -7.17
N LEU A 8 41.66 -5.87 -7.15
CA LEU A 8 40.89 -5.77 -8.40
C LEU A 8 39.51 -5.14 -8.17
N CYS A 9 39.26 -4.06 -8.89
CA CYS A 9 38.04 -3.26 -8.79
C CYS A 9 36.87 -3.94 -9.49
N ILE A 10 35.87 -4.37 -8.73
CA ILE A 10 34.52 -4.67 -9.20
C ILE A 10 33.58 -4.05 -8.15
N GLY A 11 32.82 -3.01 -8.41
CA GLY A 11 32.65 -2.23 -9.62
C GLY A 11 31.59 -1.21 -9.26
N TRP A 12 31.97 0.06 -9.16
CA TRP A 12 30.99 1.15 -9.12
C TRP A 12 30.31 1.20 -10.48
N LEU A 13 29.26 0.38 -10.65
CA LEU A 13 28.19 0.71 -11.55
C LEU A 13 27.48 1.91 -10.93
N PRO A 14 27.60 3.14 -11.49
CA PRO A 14 26.51 4.07 -11.29
C PRO A 14 25.27 3.33 -11.81
N LEU A 15 24.24 3.19 -10.96
CA LEU A 15 22.89 3.06 -11.48
C LEU A 15 22.68 4.33 -12.29
N ALA A 16 22.88 4.21 -13.60
CA ALA A 16 22.52 5.23 -14.55
C ALA A 16 21.01 5.31 -14.50
N SER A 17 20.52 6.14 -13.59
CA SER A 17 19.21 6.77 -13.70
C SER A 17 19.20 7.39 -15.08
N VAL A 18 18.59 6.69 -16.04
CA VAL A 18 18.27 7.23 -17.36
C VAL A 18 17.14 8.22 -17.13
N PHE A 19 17.51 9.36 -16.53
CA PHE A 19 16.83 10.60 -16.81
C PHE A 19 16.77 10.67 -18.33
N ALA A 20 15.55 10.79 -18.87
CA ALA A 20 15.37 11.04 -20.28
C ALA A 20 16.07 12.37 -20.58
N GLN A 21 17.32 12.29 -21.04
CA GLN A 21 18.02 13.43 -21.61
C GLN A 21 17.11 13.92 -22.73
N ASP A 22 16.83 15.22 -22.73
CA ASP A 22 16.15 15.84 -23.85
C ASP A 22 16.97 15.51 -25.10
N ALA A 23 16.42 14.74 -26.03
CA ALA A 23 17.18 14.15 -27.13
C ALA A 23 17.84 15.23 -28.02
N LEU A 24 17.26 16.42 -28.03
CA LEU A 24 17.81 17.61 -28.67
C LEU A 24 19.07 18.16 -27.97
N GLN A 25 19.24 17.89 -26.67
CA GLN A 25 20.40 18.29 -25.88
C GLN A 25 21.49 17.21 -25.79
N THR A 26 21.33 16.05 -26.43
CA THR A 26 22.39 15.04 -26.50
C THR A 26 23.64 15.61 -27.20
N PRO A 27 24.82 15.59 -26.55
CA PRO A 27 26.05 16.05 -27.17
C PRO A 27 26.57 15.01 -28.17
N LEU A 28 26.91 15.46 -29.37
CA LEU A 28 27.40 14.64 -30.47
C LEU A 28 28.69 15.25 -31.04
N THR A 29 29.55 14.39 -31.58
CA THR A 29 30.75 14.77 -32.32
C THR A 29 30.66 14.18 -33.72
N ILE A 30 30.52 15.04 -34.73
CA ILE A 30 30.32 14.66 -36.13
C ILE A 30 30.88 15.74 -37.06
N SER A 31 31.45 15.32 -38.19
CA SER A 31 31.97 16.21 -39.23
C SER A 31 31.36 15.88 -40.59
N PHE A 32 31.02 16.90 -41.37
CA PHE A 32 30.48 16.83 -42.74
C PHE A 32 31.43 17.53 -43.71
N ALA A 33 31.63 16.96 -44.90
CA ALA A 33 32.53 17.49 -45.92
C ALA A 33 31.83 17.50 -47.29
N ASN A 34 31.31 18.65 -47.68
CA ASN A 34 30.54 18.89 -48.92
C ASN A 34 29.38 17.90 -49.15
N GLU A 35 28.69 17.52 -48.08
CA GLU A 35 27.66 16.48 -48.10
C GLU A 35 26.27 17.10 -48.30
N PRO A 36 25.39 16.54 -49.15
CA PRO A 36 24.00 16.98 -49.27
C PRO A 36 23.28 16.91 -47.92
N VAL A 37 22.47 17.93 -47.59
CA VAL A 37 21.76 17.99 -46.29
C VAL A 37 20.98 16.72 -45.96
N ALA A 38 20.33 16.09 -46.95
CA ALA A 38 19.60 14.84 -46.74
C ALA A 38 20.51 13.67 -46.30
N GLN A 39 21.70 13.51 -46.91
CA GLN A 39 22.66 12.47 -46.53
C GLN A 39 23.25 12.75 -45.15
N ALA A 40 23.61 14.01 -44.89
CA ALA A 40 24.11 14.45 -43.60
C ALA A 40 23.12 14.20 -42.46
N LEU A 41 21.81 14.46 -42.67
CA LEU A 41 20.77 14.12 -41.70
C LEU A 41 20.63 12.61 -41.50
N THR A 42 20.70 11.81 -42.57
CA THR A 42 20.70 10.33 -42.46
C THR A 42 21.88 9.83 -41.63
N ARG A 43 23.09 10.37 -41.84
CA ARG A 43 24.28 9.99 -41.08
C ARG A 43 24.25 10.50 -39.63
N LEU A 44 23.73 11.70 -39.39
CA LEU A 44 23.46 12.23 -38.05
C LEU A 44 22.47 11.34 -37.30
N SER A 45 21.41 10.88 -37.98
CA SER A 45 20.41 9.95 -37.44
C SER A 45 20.96 8.56 -37.11
N ALA A 46 22.09 8.16 -37.71
CA ALA A 46 22.75 6.88 -37.43
C ALA A 46 23.74 6.95 -36.26
N GLN A 47 24.13 8.16 -35.83
CA GLN A 47 25.04 8.39 -34.70
C GLN A 47 24.32 8.95 -33.45
N ALA A 48 23.18 9.61 -33.64
CA ALA A 48 22.33 10.06 -32.55
C ALA A 48 21.57 8.88 -31.90
N PRO A 49 21.23 8.93 -30.60
CA PRO A 49 20.36 7.95 -29.94
C PRO A 49 18.87 8.09 -30.36
N VAL A 50 18.57 8.85 -31.40
CA VAL A 50 17.23 9.15 -31.92
C VAL A 50 17.22 9.20 -33.44
N GLN A 51 16.13 8.71 -34.03
CA GLN A 51 15.93 8.74 -35.48
C GLN A 51 15.39 10.10 -35.95
N LEU A 52 15.96 10.65 -37.02
CA LEU A 52 15.51 11.89 -37.62
C LEU A 52 14.46 11.61 -38.71
N SER A 53 13.32 12.29 -38.65
CA SER A 53 12.25 12.17 -39.65
C SER A 53 11.98 13.51 -40.32
N PHE A 54 12.08 13.57 -41.64
CA PHE A 54 12.06 14.79 -42.44
C PHE A 54 11.53 14.52 -43.85
N ASN A 55 10.94 15.53 -44.50
CA ASN A 55 10.56 15.42 -45.91
C ASN A 55 11.76 15.89 -46.75
N PRO A 56 12.39 15.03 -47.57
CA PRO A 56 13.55 15.43 -48.37
C PRO A 56 13.24 16.55 -49.38
N ASP A 57 11.99 16.68 -49.85
CA ASP A 57 11.59 17.72 -50.81
C ASP A 57 11.52 19.12 -50.20
N VAL A 58 11.28 19.22 -48.88
CA VAL A 58 11.25 20.50 -48.16
C VAL A 58 12.59 20.84 -47.49
N LEU A 59 13.62 20.00 -47.65
CA LEU A 59 14.97 20.30 -47.16
C LEU A 59 15.68 21.33 -48.06
N PRO A 60 16.66 22.08 -47.52
CA PRO A 60 17.50 22.95 -48.33
C PRO A 60 18.32 22.10 -49.32
N LYS A 61 18.14 22.33 -50.63
CA LYS A 61 18.88 21.66 -51.70
C LYS A 61 20.31 22.22 -51.85
N LYS A 62 21.09 22.13 -50.76
CA LYS A 62 22.49 22.56 -50.65
C LYS A 62 23.36 21.40 -50.14
N SER A 63 24.66 21.47 -50.43
CA SER A 63 25.66 20.73 -49.66
C SER A 63 26.11 21.55 -48.45
N ILE A 64 26.56 20.85 -47.41
CA ILE A 64 27.04 21.44 -46.15
C ILE A 64 28.41 20.86 -45.79
N SER A 65 29.21 21.69 -45.12
CA SER A 65 30.45 21.28 -44.48
C SER A 65 30.49 21.91 -43.09
N GLY A 66 30.98 21.16 -42.10
CA GLY A 66 31.02 21.60 -40.71
C GLY A 66 31.68 20.55 -39.82
N GLN A 67 32.31 21.00 -38.75
CA GLN A 67 32.85 20.13 -37.70
C GLN A 67 32.19 20.50 -36.38
N TYR A 68 31.54 19.53 -35.75
CA TYR A 68 30.87 19.69 -34.47
C TYR A 68 31.55 18.76 -33.47
N GLU A 69 32.06 19.33 -32.37
CA GLU A 69 32.63 18.58 -31.25
C GLU A 69 31.81 18.86 -30.00
N HIS A 70 31.25 17.79 -29.41
CA HIS A 70 30.45 17.84 -28.20
C HIS A 70 29.26 18.85 -28.24
N GLN A 71 28.70 19.09 -29.43
CA GLN A 71 27.58 20.02 -29.64
C GLN A 71 26.25 19.31 -29.49
N SER A 72 25.22 20.01 -29.02
CA SER A 72 23.88 19.43 -28.91
C SER A 72 23.27 19.15 -30.29
N LEU A 73 22.47 18.08 -30.38
CA LEU A 73 21.73 17.74 -31.60
C LEU A 73 20.88 18.93 -32.12
N GLU A 74 20.30 19.74 -31.22
CA GLU A 74 19.57 20.96 -31.60
C GLU A 74 20.46 22.00 -32.27
N HIS A 75 21.66 22.23 -31.73
CA HIS A 75 22.61 23.19 -32.30
C HIS A 75 23.05 22.76 -33.70
N ILE A 76 23.42 21.47 -33.86
CA ILE A 76 23.77 20.89 -35.15
C ILE A 76 22.60 21.08 -36.14
N LEU A 77 21.39 20.65 -35.79
CA LEU A 77 20.21 20.78 -36.66
C LEU A 77 19.93 22.24 -37.07
N ARG A 78 20.01 23.18 -36.12
CA ARG A 78 19.83 24.63 -36.39
C ARG A 78 20.87 25.17 -37.37
N ASP A 79 22.12 24.73 -37.29
CA ASP A 79 23.19 25.19 -38.18
C ASP A 79 23.07 24.56 -39.59
N LEU A 80 22.73 23.27 -39.68
CA LEU A 80 22.52 22.60 -40.97
C LEU A 80 21.33 23.20 -41.74
N LEU A 81 20.21 23.44 -41.04
CA LEU A 81 18.91 23.72 -41.65
C LEU A 81 18.48 25.19 -41.59
N GLY A 82 18.97 25.96 -40.62
CA GLY A 82 18.53 27.33 -40.33
C GLY A 82 17.31 27.40 -39.41
N THR A 83 16.84 28.63 -39.18
CA THR A 83 15.74 28.93 -38.24
C THR A 83 14.34 28.71 -38.81
N GLN A 84 14.21 28.46 -40.12
CA GLN A 84 12.94 28.16 -40.78
C GLN A 84 12.45 26.71 -40.60
N TYR A 85 13.03 25.94 -39.68
CA TYR A 85 12.58 24.59 -39.31
C TYR A 85 12.29 24.48 -37.80
N GLN A 86 11.35 23.61 -37.46
CA GLN A 86 10.96 23.26 -36.10
C GLN A 86 11.26 21.79 -35.83
N TYR A 87 11.83 21.51 -34.67
CA TYR A 87 12.19 20.16 -34.22
C TYR A 87 11.24 19.71 -33.12
N LYS A 88 10.67 18.50 -33.24
CA LYS A 88 9.75 17.93 -32.25
C LYS A 88 10.21 16.54 -31.82
N VAL A 89 10.61 16.40 -30.55
CA VAL A 89 10.97 15.11 -29.93
C VAL A 89 9.71 14.31 -29.62
N ARG A 90 9.66 13.04 -30.05
CA ARG A 90 8.53 12.12 -29.90
C ARG A 90 9.03 10.68 -29.80
N GLY A 91 9.11 10.15 -28.57
CA GLY A 91 9.69 8.82 -28.35
C GLY A 91 11.15 8.80 -28.79
N SER A 92 11.52 7.82 -29.61
CA SER A 92 12.84 7.70 -30.26
C SER A 92 13.06 8.63 -31.46
N TYR A 93 12.10 9.51 -31.80
CA TYR A 93 12.17 10.33 -33.02
C TYR A 93 12.34 11.83 -32.75
N VAL A 94 13.12 12.49 -33.61
CA VAL A 94 13.11 13.94 -33.80
C VAL A 94 12.52 14.26 -35.16
N ILE A 95 11.34 14.88 -35.15
CA ILE A 95 10.60 15.22 -36.36
C ILE A 95 10.94 16.65 -36.78
N ILE A 96 11.43 16.80 -38.00
CA ILE A 96 11.86 18.04 -38.62
C ILE A 96 10.73 18.54 -39.53
N LEU A 97 10.22 19.73 -39.25
CA LEU A 97 9.09 20.34 -39.95
C LEU A 97 9.45 21.75 -40.41
N ALA A 98 9.18 22.08 -41.68
CA ALA A 98 9.28 23.45 -42.15
C ALA A 98 8.33 24.38 -41.35
N ALA A 99 8.78 25.59 -41.05
CA ALA A 99 8.02 26.61 -40.34
C ALA A 99 6.95 27.25 -41.23
N ALA A 100 5.86 26.52 -41.46
CA ALA A 100 4.68 27.04 -42.18
C ALA A 100 3.79 27.90 -41.26
N PRO A 101 3.20 29.01 -41.77
CA PRO A 101 2.16 29.76 -41.06
C PRO A 101 0.95 28.86 -40.78
N ALA A 102 0.31 29.05 -39.63
CA ALA A 102 -0.81 28.21 -39.20
C ALA A 102 -2.06 28.45 -40.08
N GLN A 103 -2.40 27.48 -40.93
CA GLN A 103 -3.65 27.53 -41.71
C GLN A 103 -4.87 27.15 -40.85
N PRO A 104 -6.10 27.56 -41.26
CA PRO A 104 -7.34 27.05 -40.66
C PRO A 104 -7.38 25.51 -40.70
N LYS A 105 -7.88 24.92 -39.61
CA LYS A 105 -7.81 23.47 -39.37
C LYS A 105 -8.71 22.70 -40.35
N LYS A 106 -8.12 21.91 -41.24
CA LYS A 106 -8.85 20.99 -42.14
C LYS A 106 -9.00 19.62 -41.45
N ARG A 107 -10.18 19.00 -41.54
CA ARG A 107 -10.38 17.58 -41.19
C ARG A 107 -9.97 16.71 -42.38
N VAL A 108 -9.22 15.66 -42.12
CA VAL A 108 -8.71 14.72 -43.14
C VAL A 108 -8.92 13.30 -42.63
N GLN A 109 -9.33 12.39 -43.53
CA GLN A 109 -9.25 10.95 -43.29
C GLN A 109 -8.04 10.38 -44.04
N PHE A 110 -7.21 9.64 -43.31
CA PHE A 110 -6.16 8.80 -43.87
C PHE A 110 -6.66 7.36 -43.86
N THR A 111 -6.62 6.70 -45.00
CA THR A 111 -6.90 5.27 -45.12
C THR A 111 -5.64 4.54 -45.56
N GLY A 112 -5.62 3.24 -45.42
CA GLY A 112 -4.41 2.48 -45.75
C GLY A 112 -4.45 1.07 -45.24
N GLU A 113 -3.33 0.37 -45.40
CA GLU A 113 -3.12 -1.01 -44.98
C GLU A 113 -1.73 -1.15 -44.36
N VAL A 114 -1.63 -1.97 -43.32
CA VAL A 114 -0.34 -2.33 -42.70
C VAL A 114 -0.05 -3.81 -42.95
N ARG A 115 1.17 -4.11 -43.42
CA ARG A 115 1.68 -5.46 -43.70
C ARG A 115 3.01 -5.73 -43.01
N ASP A 116 3.36 -7.00 -42.86
CA ASP A 116 4.68 -7.47 -42.48
C ASP A 116 5.63 -7.36 -43.70
N ALA A 117 6.80 -6.74 -43.53
CA ALA A 117 7.75 -6.54 -44.62
C ALA A 117 8.51 -7.82 -45.05
N ALA A 118 8.53 -8.86 -44.21
CA ALA A 118 9.18 -10.13 -44.46
C ALA A 118 8.21 -11.20 -45.02
N THR A 119 6.96 -11.24 -44.55
CA THR A 119 5.96 -12.24 -45.00
C THR A 119 4.91 -11.69 -45.98
N GLY A 120 4.66 -10.37 -45.99
CA GLY A 120 3.57 -9.74 -46.75
C GLY A 120 2.17 -9.87 -46.12
N GLU A 121 2.07 -10.58 -45.00
CA GLU A 121 0.81 -10.79 -44.27
C GLU A 121 0.28 -9.49 -43.65
N THR A 122 -1.03 -9.40 -43.44
CA THR A 122 -1.69 -8.20 -42.92
C THR A 122 -1.54 -8.07 -41.40
N LEU A 123 -1.16 -6.88 -40.93
CA LEU A 123 -0.86 -6.64 -39.51
C LEU A 123 -2.03 -5.99 -38.78
N ALA A 124 -2.87 -6.84 -38.17
CA ALA A 124 -3.95 -6.43 -37.29
C ALA A 124 -3.48 -5.76 -36.00
N ASN A 125 -4.34 -4.93 -35.38
CA ASN A 125 -4.08 -4.24 -34.12
C ASN A 125 -2.77 -3.43 -34.12
N THR A 126 -2.38 -2.86 -35.25
CA THR A 126 -1.28 -1.89 -35.36
C THR A 126 -1.78 -0.50 -35.00
N THR A 127 -1.06 0.26 -34.18
CA THR A 127 -1.44 1.63 -33.86
C THR A 127 -0.96 2.59 -34.94
N VAL A 128 -1.90 3.24 -35.62
CA VAL A 128 -1.63 4.30 -36.60
C VAL A 128 -2.08 5.64 -36.02
N TYR A 129 -1.18 6.62 -35.96
CA TYR A 129 -1.46 7.88 -35.28
C TYR A 129 -0.80 9.13 -35.86
N GLU A 130 -1.50 10.26 -35.76
CA GLU A 130 -0.97 11.58 -36.12
C GLU A 130 -0.18 12.15 -34.93
N VAL A 131 1.09 12.47 -35.19
CA VAL A 131 2.08 12.69 -34.12
C VAL A 131 1.92 14.03 -33.38
N ASP A 132 1.21 14.99 -34.00
CA ASP A 132 1.06 16.34 -33.48
C ASP A 132 -0.09 16.49 -32.47
N ARG A 133 -1.25 15.84 -32.68
CA ARG A 133 -2.41 15.89 -31.77
C ARG A 133 -2.82 14.53 -31.21
N LEU A 134 -2.02 13.49 -31.46
CA LEU A 134 -2.24 12.14 -30.93
C LEU A 134 -3.64 11.61 -31.26
N SER A 135 -4.18 11.95 -32.44
CA SER A 135 -5.30 11.18 -32.99
C SER A 135 -4.77 9.81 -33.43
N ALA A 136 -5.41 8.73 -32.98
CA ALA A 136 -4.98 7.37 -33.29
C ALA A 136 -6.17 6.48 -33.66
N THR A 137 -5.85 5.43 -34.40
CA THR A 137 -6.72 4.31 -34.73
C THR A 137 -5.93 3.00 -34.60
N LEU A 138 -6.61 1.87 -34.70
CA LEU A 138 -5.97 0.57 -34.88
C LEU A 138 -6.28 0.03 -36.28
N SER A 139 -5.38 -0.75 -36.85
CA SER A 139 -5.70 -1.58 -38.02
C SER A 139 -6.61 -2.75 -37.66
N SER A 140 -7.49 -3.08 -38.58
CA SER A 140 -8.42 -4.21 -38.57
C SER A 140 -7.70 -5.54 -38.82
N GLU A 141 -8.41 -6.68 -38.76
CA GLU A 141 -7.85 -8.01 -39.01
C GLU A 141 -7.21 -8.16 -40.40
N ASP A 142 -7.77 -7.50 -41.42
CA ASP A 142 -7.25 -7.40 -42.77
C ASP A 142 -6.13 -6.34 -42.93
N GLY A 143 -5.57 -5.83 -41.82
CA GLY A 143 -4.53 -4.79 -41.84
C GLY A 143 -5.02 -3.38 -42.22
N SER A 144 -6.27 -3.22 -42.65
CA SER A 144 -6.81 -1.92 -43.07
C SER A 144 -6.98 -0.94 -41.91
N PHE A 145 -6.78 0.35 -42.15
CA PHE A 145 -7.04 1.38 -41.14
C PHE A 145 -7.78 2.61 -41.71
N ASN A 146 -8.50 3.32 -40.84
CA ASN A 146 -9.02 4.66 -41.10
C ASN A 146 -8.73 5.56 -39.89
N LEU A 147 -7.96 6.63 -40.12
CA LEU A 147 -7.58 7.64 -39.14
C LEU A 147 -8.17 9.00 -39.52
N SER A 148 -9.12 9.48 -38.71
CA SER A 148 -9.57 10.88 -38.79
C SER A 148 -8.66 11.81 -37.97
N ALA A 149 -7.93 12.69 -38.66
CA ALA A 149 -7.10 13.71 -38.04
C ALA A 149 -7.63 15.13 -38.33
N SER A 150 -6.98 16.13 -37.74
CA SER A 150 -7.28 17.53 -38.02
C SER A 150 -5.98 18.31 -38.05
N THR A 151 -5.59 18.76 -39.23
CA THR A 151 -4.27 19.35 -39.50
C THR A 151 -4.40 20.83 -39.87
N ALA A 152 -3.32 21.58 -39.66
CA ALA A 152 -3.21 23.02 -39.95
C ALA A 152 -2.06 23.30 -40.92
N ARG A 153 -1.60 22.26 -41.62
CA ARG A 153 -0.47 22.24 -42.56
C ARG A 153 -0.83 21.29 -43.70
N ASP A 154 -0.28 21.52 -44.88
CA ASP A 154 -0.54 20.69 -46.06
C ASP A 154 0.28 19.38 -46.08
N VAL A 155 1.19 19.19 -45.10
CA VAL A 155 1.88 17.92 -44.82
C VAL A 155 1.63 17.51 -43.37
N THR A 156 1.35 16.21 -43.15
CA THR A 156 1.10 15.62 -41.82
C THR A 156 1.99 14.40 -41.59
N VAL A 157 2.53 14.22 -40.37
CA VAL A 157 3.31 13.02 -40.00
C VAL A 157 2.40 12.01 -39.33
N LEU A 158 2.34 10.82 -39.90
CA LEU A 158 1.76 9.62 -39.29
C LEU A 158 2.88 8.74 -38.73
N ALA A 159 2.61 8.14 -37.57
CA ALA A 159 3.41 7.09 -36.97
C ALA A 159 2.62 5.78 -37.01
N ILE A 160 3.32 4.69 -37.32
CA ILE A 160 2.79 3.34 -37.37
C ILE A 160 3.65 2.51 -36.42
N SER A 161 3.02 1.99 -35.36
CA SER A 161 3.68 1.32 -34.24
C SER A 161 3.01 -0.02 -33.94
N LYS A 162 3.84 -1.05 -33.74
CA LYS A 162 3.40 -2.40 -33.34
C LYS A 162 4.44 -3.06 -32.43
N ALA A 163 3.98 -3.76 -31.39
CA ALA A 163 4.86 -4.56 -30.55
C ALA A 163 5.67 -5.57 -31.37
N ASN A 164 6.99 -5.64 -31.16
CA ASN A 164 7.96 -6.48 -31.88
C ASN A 164 8.21 -6.09 -33.36
N TYR A 165 7.89 -4.86 -33.76
CA TYR A 165 8.25 -4.29 -35.06
C TYR A 165 9.01 -2.97 -34.87
N GLN A 166 9.76 -2.56 -35.89
CA GLN A 166 10.32 -1.22 -35.96
C GLN A 166 9.20 -0.19 -36.19
N ASP A 167 9.09 0.78 -35.28
CA ASP A 167 8.25 1.97 -35.45
C ASP A 167 8.58 2.65 -36.79
N THR A 168 7.56 3.11 -37.52
CA THR A 168 7.72 3.73 -38.84
C THR A 168 7.02 5.09 -38.90
N LEU A 169 7.70 6.11 -39.40
CA LEU A 169 7.14 7.45 -39.62
C LEU A 169 6.94 7.73 -41.10
N ILE A 170 5.75 8.18 -41.48
CA ILE A 170 5.37 8.51 -42.85
C ILE A 170 4.87 9.94 -42.90
N GLN A 171 5.36 10.71 -43.86
CA GLN A 171 4.82 12.04 -44.18
C GLN A 171 3.85 11.94 -45.34
N VAL A 172 2.63 12.39 -45.11
CA VAL A 172 1.55 12.40 -46.09
C VAL A 172 1.29 13.84 -46.52
N ASP A 173 1.41 14.09 -47.83
CA ASP A 173 1.01 15.32 -48.48
C ASP A 173 -0.50 15.28 -48.76
N LEU A 174 -1.21 16.32 -48.33
CA LEU A 174 -2.67 16.42 -48.42
C LEU A 174 -3.18 16.86 -49.80
N SER A 175 -2.28 17.18 -50.72
CA SER A 175 -2.60 17.45 -52.13
C SER A 175 -2.83 16.17 -52.95
N GLN A 176 -2.52 15.00 -52.41
CA GLN A 176 -2.61 13.70 -53.08
C GLN A 176 -3.62 12.76 -52.40
N PRO A 177 -4.04 11.65 -53.05
CA PRO A 177 -4.92 10.65 -52.45
C PRO A 177 -4.34 10.09 -51.14
N THR A 178 -5.13 10.08 -50.07
CA THR A 178 -4.69 9.76 -48.71
C THR A 178 -4.67 8.26 -48.38
N PHE A 179 -4.46 7.39 -49.37
CA PHE A 179 -4.22 5.96 -49.15
C PHE A 179 -2.73 5.69 -48.89
N VAL A 180 -2.41 5.02 -47.79
CA VAL A 180 -1.03 4.77 -47.36
C VAL A 180 -0.83 3.28 -47.07
N GLU A 181 -0.03 2.60 -47.87
CA GLU A 181 0.40 1.21 -47.61
C GLU A 181 1.72 1.21 -46.83
N VAL A 182 1.82 0.40 -45.77
CA VAL A 182 2.95 0.40 -44.84
C VAL A 182 3.42 -1.02 -44.57
N ALA A 183 4.65 -1.34 -44.97
CA ALA A 183 5.31 -2.59 -44.61
C ALA A 183 6.22 -2.37 -43.37
N LEU A 184 5.86 -2.95 -42.23
CA LEU A 184 6.66 -2.88 -41.00
C LEU A 184 7.70 -4.00 -40.96
N GLN A 185 8.94 -3.67 -40.57
CA GLN A 185 9.98 -4.68 -40.38
C GLN A 185 9.88 -5.32 -38.98
N PRO A 186 9.77 -6.66 -38.87
CA PRO A 186 9.88 -7.35 -37.59
C PRO A 186 11.19 -7.04 -36.89
N THR A 187 11.21 -6.99 -35.57
CA THR A 187 12.43 -6.73 -34.80
C THR A 187 12.42 -7.55 -33.51
N PRO A 188 13.39 -8.47 -33.32
CA PRO A 188 13.43 -9.35 -32.14
C PRO A 188 13.78 -8.58 -30.85
N GLU A 189 14.47 -7.44 -30.97
CA GLU A 189 14.76 -6.51 -29.87
C GLU A 189 13.68 -5.42 -29.81
N ALA A 190 12.48 -5.77 -29.37
CA ALA A 190 11.48 -4.76 -29.05
C ALA A 190 12.03 -3.82 -27.96
N PRO A 191 11.95 -2.48 -28.11
CA PRO A 191 12.48 -1.55 -27.12
C PRO A 191 11.83 -1.79 -25.76
N ALA A 192 12.64 -1.79 -24.69
CA ALA A 192 12.23 -2.18 -23.35
C ALA A 192 11.02 -1.37 -22.85
N GLN A 193 9.82 -1.94 -22.96
CA GLN A 193 8.59 -1.26 -22.57
C GLN A 193 8.37 -1.37 -21.07
N THR A 194 8.05 -0.24 -20.43
CA THR A 194 7.59 -0.21 -19.05
C THR A 194 6.19 -0.84 -18.95
N THR A 195 6.15 -2.14 -18.68
CA THR A 195 4.94 -2.89 -18.34
C THR A 195 4.56 -2.64 -16.89
N SER A 196 3.29 -2.35 -16.60
CA SER A 196 2.79 -2.36 -15.23
C SER A 196 2.37 -3.77 -14.83
N PRO A 197 2.61 -4.21 -13.57
CA PRO A 197 2.04 -5.45 -13.06
C PRO A 197 0.50 -5.49 -13.14
N THR A 198 -0.16 -4.31 -13.13
CA THR A 198 -1.62 -4.19 -13.15
C THR A 198 -2.23 -4.27 -14.56
N ASP A 199 -1.44 -4.05 -15.62
CA ASP A 199 -1.91 -4.14 -17.02
C ASP A 199 -2.50 -5.53 -17.33
N ARG A 200 -2.05 -6.57 -16.62
CA ARG A 200 -2.49 -7.96 -16.79
C ARG A 200 -3.77 -8.32 -16.01
N TRP A 201 -4.26 -7.45 -15.12
CA TRP A 201 -5.40 -7.76 -14.26
C TRP A 201 -6.72 -7.68 -15.05
N GLY A 202 -7.58 -8.69 -14.89
CA GLY A 202 -8.83 -8.80 -15.67
C GLY A 202 -9.74 -7.57 -15.55
N LEU A 203 -9.88 -7.01 -14.34
CA LEU A 203 -10.65 -5.78 -14.11
C LEU A 203 -10.05 -4.56 -14.84
N VAL A 204 -8.72 -4.43 -14.84
CA VAL A 204 -8.03 -3.32 -15.53
C VAL A 204 -8.24 -3.47 -17.04
N ARG A 205 -7.99 -4.65 -17.62
CA ARG A 205 -8.20 -4.91 -19.05
C ARG A 205 -9.66 -4.65 -19.49
N PHE A 206 -10.63 -5.05 -18.68
CA PHE A 206 -12.05 -4.80 -18.94
C PHE A 206 -12.40 -3.30 -18.96
N LEU A 207 -11.93 -2.52 -17.97
CA LEU A 207 -12.23 -1.08 -17.86
C LEU A 207 -11.45 -0.22 -18.85
N VAL A 208 -10.23 -0.64 -19.21
CA VAL A 208 -9.35 0.05 -20.16
C VAL A 208 -9.75 -0.22 -21.61
N GLY A 209 -10.23 -1.43 -21.89
CA GLY A 209 -10.65 -1.87 -23.22
C GLY A 209 -9.48 -2.21 -24.15
N GLU A 210 -9.78 -3.00 -25.18
CA GLU A 210 -8.77 -3.57 -26.08
C GLU A 210 -8.01 -2.49 -26.88
N LYS A 211 -8.71 -1.46 -27.37
CA LYS A 211 -8.07 -0.41 -28.20
C LYS A 211 -6.98 0.36 -27.46
N VAL A 212 -7.21 0.66 -26.19
CA VAL A 212 -6.22 1.33 -25.32
C VAL A 212 -5.14 0.34 -24.89
N SER A 213 -5.49 -0.92 -24.60
CA SER A 213 -4.53 -1.97 -24.24
C SER A 213 -3.53 -2.23 -25.38
N ALA A 214 -3.99 -2.48 -26.60
CA ALA A 214 -3.12 -2.67 -27.77
C ALA A 214 -2.28 -1.41 -28.06
N THR A 215 -2.85 -0.20 -27.94
CA THR A 215 -2.05 1.04 -28.05
C THR A 215 -0.98 1.16 -26.96
N THR A 216 -1.24 0.62 -25.77
CA THR A 216 -0.28 0.57 -24.65
C THR A 216 0.87 -0.40 -24.93
N GLU A 217 0.60 -1.53 -25.58
CA GLU A 217 1.59 -2.53 -25.98
C GLU A 217 2.35 -2.14 -27.26
N ASN A 218 1.75 -1.37 -28.15
CA ASN A 218 2.38 -0.98 -29.41
C ASN A 218 3.30 0.22 -29.29
N VAL A 219 2.95 1.23 -28.47
CA VAL A 219 3.55 2.56 -28.55
C VAL A 219 4.61 2.77 -27.47
N SER A 220 5.84 3.10 -27.89
CA SER A 220 7.01 3.37 -27.03
C SER A 220 7.03 4.79 -26.39
N LEU A 221 6.08 5.66 -26.74
CA LEU A 221 5.98 7.06 -26.30
C LEU A 221 5.92 7.21 -24.76
N SER A 222 6.47 8.32 -24.25
CA SER A 222 6.12 8.88 -22.94
C SER A 222 5.88 10.39 -23.06
N GLY A 223 4.95 10.94 -22.27
CA GLY A 223 4.60 12.35 -22.32
C GLY A 223 4.13 12.91 -20.98
N LYS A 224 4.06 14.24 -20.88
CA LYS A 224 3.51 14.97 -19.72
C LYS A 224 2.45 15.96 -20.20
N ARG A 225 1.37 16.12 -19.45
CA ARG A 225 0.33 17.14 -19.68
C ARG A 225 -0.13 17.76 -18.37
N GLY A 226 -0.46 19.05 -18.41
CA GLY A 226 -0.96 19.76 -17.24
C GLY A 226 -2.36 19.29 -16.80
N VAL A 227 -3.25 19.04 -17.77
CA VAL A 227 -4.68 18.74 -17.51
C VAL A 227 -5.15 17.55 -18.35
N GLN A 228 -5.83 16.60 -17.71
CA GLN A 228 -6.64 15.56 -18.33
C GLN A 228 -8.12 15.73 -17.97
N LEU A 229 -9.00 15.58 -18.95
CA LEU A 229 -10.43 15.33 -18.75
C LEU A 229 -10.77 13.96 -19.36
N SER A 230 -11.40 13.07 -18.61
CA SER A 230 -11.80 11.73 -19.06
C SER A 230 -13.28 11.49 -18.78
N LEU A 231 -14.01 10.85 -19.69
CA LEU A 231 -15.27 10.19 -19.32
C LEU A 231 -14.96 8.78 -18.82
N ILE A 232 -14.33 7.98 -19.68
CA ILE A 232 -13.87 6.62 -19.47
C ILE A 232 -12.52 6.43 -20.20
N PRO A 233 -11.72 5.40 -19.88
CA PRO A 233 -10.50 5.10 -20.63
C PRO A 233 -10.72 5.08 -22.15
N GLY A 234 -9.79 5.67 -22.91
CA GLY A 234 -9.91 5.86 -24.36
C GLY A 234 -10.75 7.07 -24.78
N LEU A 235 -11.76 7.49 -24.00
CA LEU A 235 -12.56 8.69 -24.24
C LEU A 235 -12.15 9.83 -23.29
N SER A 236 -10.97 10.38 -23.54
CA SER A 236 -10.37 11.47 -22.78
C SER A 236 -9.65 12.48 -23.69
N THR A 237 -9.19 13.61 -23.13
CA THR A 237 -8.27 14.55 -23.81
C THR A 237 -6.97 13.88 -24.28
N ASN A 238 -6.60 12.75 -23.68
CA ASN A 238 -5.42 11.94 -23.98
C ASN A 238 -5.73 10.75 -24.92
N LYS A 239 -7.01 10.50 -25.23
CA LYS A 239 -7.50 9.45 -26.14
C LYS A 239 -6.88 8.09 -25.80
N LEU A 240 -6.35 7.37 -26.80
CA LEU A 240 -5.71 6.06 -26.67
C LEU A 240 -4.30 6.10 -26.04
N PHE A 241 -3.69 7.28 -25.87
CA PHE A 241 -2.33 7.44 -25.30
C PHE A 241 -2.32 7.77 -23.81
N ASN A 242 -3.48 7.71 -23.16
CA ASN A 242 -3.62 8.02 -21.75
C ASN A 242 -2.63 7.19 -20.88
N SER A 243 -2.47 5.90 -21.19
CA SER A 243 -1.49 4.97 -20.61
C SER A 243 0.00 5.32 -20.78
N LYS A 244 0.31 6.37 -21.54
CA LYS A 244 1.68 6.87 -21.85
C LYS A 244 1.88 8.33 -21.42
N ILE A 245 0.85 8.98 -20.88
CA ILE A 245 0.86 10.39 -20.49
C ILE A 245 0.74 10.53 -18.98
N SER A 246 1.71 11.21 -18.36
CA SER A 246 1.62 11.67 -16.97
C SER A 246 0.83 12.97 -16.89
N ASN A 247 -0.03 13.09 -15.87
CA ASN A 247 -0.86 14.28 -15.67
C ASN A 247 -0.50 15.02 -14.36
N THR A 248 -0.76 16.33 -14.29
CA THR A 248 -0.68 17.12 -13.06
C THR A 248 -2.06 17.39 -12.46
N PHE A 249 -3.07 17.63 -13.28
CA PHE A 249 -4.47 17.67 -12.89
C PHE A 249 -5.27 16.69 -13.76
N SER A 250 -6.12 15.88 -13.15
CA SER A 250 -6.94 14.87 -13.86
C SER A 250 -8.36 14.88 -13.29
N LEU A 251 -9.36 15.06 -14.15
CA LEU A 251 -10.77 14.96 -13.79
C LEU A 251 -11.43 13.87 -14.64
N ASN A 252 -11.83 12.78 -14.00
CA ASN A 252 -12.40 11.61 -14.62
C ASN A 252 -13.87 11.48 -14.21
N MET A 253 -14.81 11.75 -15.13
CA MET A 253 -16.25 11.79 -14.83
C MET A 253 -16.80 10.42 -14.40
N VAL A 254 -16.32 9.33 -15.01
CA VAL A 254 -16.56 7.96 -14.54
C VAL A 254 -15.22 7.29 -14.24
N GLY A 255 -14.32 7.22 -15.22
CA GLY A 255 -13.10 6.42 -15.14
C GLY A 255 -11.86 7.09 -15.75
N GLY A 256 -10.77 7.09 -14.99
CA GLY A 256 -9.44 7.48 -15.43
C GLY A 256 -8.55 6.29 -15.72
N TYR A 257 -7.69 6.42 -16.72
CA TYR A 257 -6.51 5.58 -16.90
C TYR A 257 -5.37 6.44 -17.40
N ALA A 258 -4.22 6.44 -16.73
CA ALA A 258 -3.07 7.27 -17.05
C ALA A 258 -1.74 6.56 -16.77
N TYR A 259 -0.62 7.19 -17.17
CA TYR A 259 0.72 6.64 -16.90
C TYR A 259 1.21 6.93 -15.48
N ARG A 260 1.03 8.16 -15.01
CA ARG A 260 1.41 8.63 -13.66
C ARG A 260 0.67 9.92 -13.30
N LEU A 261 0.30 10.05 -12.02
CA LEU A 261 -0.13 11.33 -11.44
C LEU A 261 1.04 12.07 -10.77
N ASN A 262 1.19 13.37 -11.04
CA ASN A 262 2.09 14.29 -10.33
C ASN A 262 1.32 15.57 -9.96
N GLY A 263 0.35 15.47 -9.06
CA GLY A 263 -0.53 16.56 -8.64
C GLY A 263 -1.86 16.04 -8.07
N VAL A 264 -3.00 16.40 -8.69
CA VAL A 264 -4.34 16.09 -8.16
C VAL A 264 -5.19 15.33 -9.20
N GLU A 265 -5.83 14.25 -8.77
CA GLU A 265 -6.79 13.50 -9.57
C GLU A 265 -8.12 13.27 -8.82
N LEU A 266 -9.23 13.51 -9.53
CA LEU A 266 -10.59 13.34 -9.04
C LEU A 266 -11.36 12.42 -10.01
N GLY A 267 -11.86 11.29 -9.52
CA GLY A 267 -12.55 10.27 -10.31
C GLY A 267 -13.95 9.95 -9.78
N GLY A 268 -14.96 9.98 -10.65
CA GLY A 268 -16.35 9.73 -10.27
C GLY A 268 -16.62 8.29 -9.81
N ALA A 269 -16.01 7.30 -10.45
CA ALA A 269 -16.01 5.90 -10.00
C ALA A 269 -14.60 5.37 -9.77
N PHE A 270 -13.67 5.55 -10.71
CA PHE A 270 -12.32 4.99 -10.55
C PHE A 270 -11.18 5.80 -11.17
N ASN A 271 -9.99 5.60 -10.62
CA ASN A 271 -8.72 6.06 -11.17
C ASN A 271 -7.73 4.90 -11.27
N LEU A 272 -7.07 4.77 -12.42
CA LEU A 272 -6.08 3.74 -12.71
C LEU A 272 -4.77 4.40 -13.15
N GLU A 273 -3.71 4.28 -12.37
CA GLU A 273 -2.37 4.75 -12.74
C GLU A 273 -1.45 3.54 -12.98
N ARG A 274 -0.81 3.48 -14.15
CA ARG A 274 0.09 2.37 -14.51
C ARG A 274 1.37 2.36 -13.69
N MET A 275 1.87 3.55 -13.36
CA MET A 275 3.02 3.74 -12.48
C MET A 275 2.52 4.26 -11.13
N GLY A 276 3.27 5.18 -10.52
CA GLY A 276 2.98 5.72 -9.20
C GLY A 276 2.05 6.93 -9.21
N VAL A 277 1.80 7.41 -8.00
CA VAL A 277 1.07 8.65 -7.71
C VAL A 277 1.97 9.53 -6.85
N THR A 278 2.11 10.81 -7.21
CA THR A 278 2.70 11.84 -6.34
C THR A 278 1.69 12.96 -6.18
N GLY A 279 1.13 13.13 -4.98
CA GLY A 279 0.11 14.15 -4.68
C GLY A 279 -1.18 13.57 -4.09
N VAL A 280 -2.34 13.92 -4.68
CA VAL A 280 -3.67 13.56 -4.15
C VAL A 280 -4.52 12.85 -5.22
N GLN A 281 -5.00 11.65 -4.93
CA GLN A 281 -5.88 10.88 -5.82
C GLN A 281 -7.17 10.48 -5.08
N ILE A 282 -8.33 10.89 -5.62
CA ILE A 282 -9.64 10.64 -5.03
C ILE A 282 -10.54 9.93 -6.04
N GLY A 283 -11.11 8.78 -5.68
CA GLY A 283 -11.99 7.97 -6.55
C GLY A 283 -13.30 7.59 -5.86
N GLY A 284 -14.44 7.75 -6.53
CA GLY A 284 -15.74 7.48 -5.90
C GLY A 284 -15.96 6.04 -5.43
N ALA A 285 -15.41 5.05 -6.16
CA ALA A 285 -15.39 3.64 -5.76
C ALA A 285 -13.96 3.15 -5.46
N PHE A 286 -13.02 3.27 -6.39
CA PHE A 286 -11.66 2.77 -6.15
C PHE A 286 -10.52 3.51 -6.87
N ASN A 287 -9.32 3.42 -6.28
CA ASN A 287 -8.07 3.84 -6.89
C ASN A 287 -7.11 2.67 -7.02
N LEU A 288 -6.34 2.62 -8.12
CA LEU A 288 -5.30 1.64 -8.33
C LEU A 288 -4.03 2.33 -8.86
N SER A 289 -2.90 2.05 -8.21
CA SER A 289 -1.56 2.53 -8.55
C SER A 289 -0.65 1.32 -8.80
N GLY A 290 -0.06 1.24 -10.00
CA GLY A 290 0.84 0.14 -10.39
C GLY A 290 2.26 0.24 -9.82
N ALA A 291 2.58 1.31 -9.08
CA ALA A 291 3.85 1.46 -8.36
C ALA A 291 3.65 2.21 -7.02
N GLN A 292 4.67 2.97 -6.58
CA GLN A 292 4.66 3.75 -5.34
C GLN A 292 3.62 4.88 -5.35
N THR A 293 2.98 5.10 -4.20
CA THR A 293 2.09 6.25 -3.97
C THR A 293 2.69 7.14 -2.87
N GLN A 294 3.04 8.38 -3.20
CA GLN A 294 3.56 9.38 -2.27
C GLN A 294 2.53 10.51 -2.14
N GLY A 295 1.88 10.61 -0.98
CA GLY A 295 0.83 11.60 -0.70
C GLY A 295 -0.46 10.98 -0.17
N ILE A 296 -1.61 11.35 -0.74
CA ILE A 296 -2.95 11.02 -0.22
C ILE A 296 -3.76 10.26 -1.28
N GLN A 297 -4.30 9.10 -0.92
CA GLN A 297 -5.17 8.28 -1.77
C GLN A 297 -6.50 8.01 -1.04
N VAL A 298 -7.64 8.42 -1.61
CA VAL A 298 -8.96 8.30 -0.97
C VAL A 298 -9.96 7.63 -1.90
N ALA A 299 -10.66 6.60 -1.42
CA ALA A 299 -11.67 5.89 -2.20
C ALA A 299 -12.92 5.53 -1.40
N GLY A 300 -14.09 5.61 -2.03
CA GLY A 300 -15.36 5.22 -1.40
C GLY A 300 -15.47 3.73 -1.06
N ALA A 301 -14.70 2.85 -1.72
CA ALA A 301 -14.59 1.44 -1.38
C ALA A 301 -13.13 0.98 -1.22
N ALA A 302 -12.29 1.08 -2.26
CA ALA A 302 -10.98 0.42 -2.26
C ALA A 302 -9.80 1.27 -2.76
N ASN A 303 -8.65 1.19 -2.09
CA ASN A 303 -7.38 1.67 -2.65
C ASN A 303 -6.39 0.51 -2.79
N VAL A 304 -5.70 0.44 -3.92
CA VAL A 304 -4.66 -0.56 -4.17
C VAL A 304 -3.41 0.12 -4.71
N SER A 305 -2.29 -0.02 -4.00
CA SER A 305 -0.96 0.31 -4.53
C SER A 305 -0.14 -0.98 -4.64
N VAL A 306 0.45 -1.23 -5.80
CA VAL A 306 1.35 -2.38 -6.01
C VAL A 306 2.74 -2.13 -5.40
N GLY A 307 3.12 -0.86 -5.25
CA GLY A 307 4.33 -0.44 -4.54
C GLY A 307 4.05 0.09 -3.13
N PRO A 308 5.07 0.69 -2.48
CA PRO A 308 4.94 1.28 -1.16
C PRO A 308 4.06 2.54 -1.16
N VAL A 309 3.46 2.84 -0.02
CA VAL A 309 2.72 4.07 0.26
C VAL A 309 3.48 4.92 1.27
N GLU A 310 3.88 6.11 0.86
CA GLU A 310 4.42 7.16 1.74
C GLU A 310 3.33 8.23 1.94
N GLY A 311 2.61 8.18 3.06
CA GLY A 311 1.54 9.14 3.37
C GLY A 311 0.25 8.49 3.88
N VAL A 312 -0.88 8.80 3.24
CA VAL A 312 -2.23 8.51 3.76
C VAL A 312 -3.09 7.77 2.74
N GLN A 313 -3.70 6.66 3.13
CA GLN A 313 -4.59 5.85 2.29
C GLN A 313 -5.91 5.59 3.04
N ILE A 314 -7.05 6.06 2.49
CA ILE A 314 -8.37 5.98 3.14
C ILE A 314 -9.37 5.31 2.19
N GLY A 315 -9.86 4.13 2.56
CA GLY A 315 -10.79 3.32 1.79
C GLY A 315 -12.05 3.02 2.58
N GLY A 316 -13.24 3.24 2.01
CA GLY A 316 -14.51 2.95 2.68
C GLY A 316 -14.71 1.48 3.07
N ALA A 317 -13.96 0.55 2.45
CA ALA A 317 -13.91 -0.85 2.83
C ALA A 317 -12.47 -1.41 2.90
N TYR A 318 -11.66 -1.21 1.86
CA TYR A 318 -10.42 -1.97 1.65
C TYR A 318 -9.22 -1.10 1.31
N ASN A 319 -8.06 -1.42 1.86
CA ASN A 319 -6.79 -0.89 1.39
C ASN A 319 -5.74 -2.00 1.25
N GLN A 320 -4.94 -1.93 0.20
CA GLN A 320 -3.79 -2.80 -0.02
C GLN A 320 -2.60 -1.98 -0.53
N SER A 321 -1.43 -2.26 0.03
CA SER A 321 -0.15 -1.66 -0.34
C SER A 321 0.96 -2.70 -0.22
N ASP A 322 2.14 -2.43 -0.81
CA ASP A 322 3.32 -3.24 -0.51
C ASP A 322 3.83 -2.91 0.89
N ASP A 323 4.40 -1.72 1.07
CA ASP A 323 4.75 -1.18 2.38
C ASP A 323 3.91 0.07 2.70
N VAL A 324 3.75 0.39 3.98
CA VAL A 324 3.01 1.58 4.43
C VAL A 324 3.87 2.38 5.41
N HIS A 325 4.41 3.51 4.94
CA HIS A 325 5.04 4.54 5.76
C HIS A 325 4.04 5.67 5.99
N GLY A 326 3.24 5.58 7.06
CA GLY A 326 2.20 6.57 7.37
C GLY A 326 0.90 5.99 7.92
N LEU A 327 -0.24 6.28 7.28
CA LEU A 327 -1.59 6.01 7.81
C LEU A 327 -2.47 5.30 6.77
N GLN A 328 -3.05 4.17 7.16
CA GLN A 328 -3.97 3.37 6.32
C GLN A 328 -5.28 3.13 7.07
N ILE A 329 -6.41 3.66 6.57
CA ILE A 329 -7.73 3.58 7.20
C ILE A 329 -8.72 2.88 6.27
N GLY A 330 -9.26 1.74 6.69
CA GLY A 330 -10.12 0.87 5.90
C GLY A 330 -11.39 0.50 6.66
N GLY A 331 -12.58 0.74 6.10
CA GLY A 331 -13.85 0.45 6.78
C GLY A 331 -14.09 -1.04 7.07
N ALA A 332 -13.38 -1.95 6.39
CA ALA A 332 -13.37 -3.39 6.68
C ALA A 332 -11.96 -3.91 6.91
N ALA A 333 -11.04 -3.77 5.93
CA ALA A 333 -9.72 -4.38 6.00
C ALA A 333 -8.57 -3.52 5.44
N ASN A 334 -7.41 -3.60 6.09
CA ASN A 334 -6.14 -3.03 5.62
C ASN A 334 -5.07 -4.11 5.49
N LEU A 335 -4.37 -4.14 4.35
CA LEU A 335 -3.29 -5.08 4.07
C LEU A 335 -2.00 -4.33 3.67
N ALA A 336 -0.89 -4.76 4.27
CA ALA A 336 0.47 -4.42 3.89
C ALA A 336 1.38 -5.67 4.02
N LYS A 337 2.56 -5.62 3.41
CA LYS A 337 3.71 -6.44 3.81
C LYS A 337 4.39 -5.77 4.99
N GLU A 338 5.05 -4.63 4.82
CA GLU A 338 5.65 -3.90 5.94
C GLU A 338 4.79 -2.71 6.38
N LEU A 339 4.59 -2.57 7.68
CA LEU A 339 3.96 -1.40 8.29
C LEU A 339 5.02 -0.57 9.04
N ASP A 340 5.03 0.73 8.80
CA ASP A 340 5.75 1.74 9.56
C ASP A 340 4.83 2.95 9.81
N GLY A 341 3.94 2.81 10.79
CA GLY A 341 2.91 3.80 11.05
C GLY A 341 1.65 3.24 11.69
N ILE A 342 0.47 3.60 11.17
CA ILE A 342 -0.83 3.29 11.77
C ILE A 342 -1.76 2.63 10.75
N GLN A 343 -2.30 1.46 11.09
CA GLN A 343 -3.44 0.82 10.41
C GLN A 343 -4.70 0.91 11.27
N VAL A 344 -5.82 1.37 10.70
CA VAL A 344 -7.14 1.43 11.36
C VAL A 344 -8.18 0.73 10.49
N GLY A 345 -8.56 -0.47 10.89
CA GLY A 345 -9.49 -1.34 10.17
C GLY A 345 -10.82 -1.48 10.92
N GLY A 346 -11.96 -1.39 10.23
CA GLY A 346 -13.24 -1.67 10.88
C GLY A 346 -13.34 -3.11 11.41
N ALA A 347 -12.77 -4.07 10.67
CA ALA A 347 -12.71 -5.47 11.08
C ALA A 347 -11.28 -6.01 11.18
N VAL A 348 -10.41 -5.81 10.18
CA VAL A 348 -9.12 -6.53 10.07
C VAL A 348 -7.95 -5.62 9.69
N ASN A 349 -6.80 -5.78 10.35
CA ASN A 349 -5.50 -5.30 9.85
C ASN A 349 -4.53 -6.46 9.67
N VAL A 350 -3.81 -6.47 8.55
CA VAL A 350 -2.74 -7.45 8.27
C VAL A 350 -1.47 -6.72 7.85
N ALA A 351 -0.37 -7.10 8.49
CA ALA A 351 1.00 -6.86 8.05
C ALA A 351 1.77 -8.20 8.03
N HIS A 352 2.86 -8.27 7.27
CA HIS A 352 3.90 -9.29 7.46
C HIS A 352 4.74 -8.95 8.69
N SER A 353 5.46 -7.83 8.68
CA SER A 353 6.08 -7.24 9.86
C SER A 353 5.62 -5.79 10.05
N GLY A 354 5.67 -5.29 11.29
CA GLY A 354 5.08 -3.99 11.62
C GLY A 354 5.77 -3.21 12.73
N ARG A 355 5.93 -1.91 12.50
CA ARG A 355 6.35 -0.89 13.46
C ARG A 355 5.23 0.15 13.61
N GLY A 356 4.72 0.33 14.82
CA GLY A 356 3.65 1.29 15.10
C GLY A 356 2.36 0.64 15.61
N LEU A 357 1.19 1.08 15.11
CA LEU A 357 -0.12 0.80 15.72
C LEU A 357 -1.07 0.11 14.74
N GLN A 358 -1.69 -0.99 15.16
CA GLN A 358 -2.83 -1.59 14.45
C GLN A 358 -4.09 -1.53 15.35
N LEU A 359 -5.15 -0.88 14.87
CA LEU A 359 -6.47 -0.78 15.52
C LEU A 359 -7.51 -1.51 14.66
N ALA A 360 -8.10 -2.61 15.14
CA ALA A 360 -9.10 -3.38 14.39
C ALA A 360 -10.27 -3.80 15.26
N GLY A 361 -11.51 -3.76 14.75
CA GLY A 361 -12.68 -4.26 15.48
C GLY A 361 -12.59 -5.75 15.79
N ALA A 362 -12.16 -6.57 14.83
CA ALA A 362 -12.03 -8.02 15.00
C ALA A 362 -10.58 -8.47 15.19
N TYR A 363 -9.73 -8.35 14.17
CA TYR A 363 -8.45 -9.07 14.13
C TYR A 363 -7.27 -8.20 13.68
N ASN A 364 -6.23 -8.11 14.52
CA ASN A 364 -4.93 -7.57 14.10
C ASN A 364 -3.92 -8.70 13.93
N LEU A 365 -3.22 -8.70 12.80
CA LEU A 365 -2.20 -9.69 12.44
C LEU A 365 -0.90 -8.99 12.01
N ALA A 366 0.20 -9.35 12.65
CA ALA A 366 1.54 -9.26 12.07
C ALA A 366 2.09 -10.70 11.93
N ARG A 367 2.40 -11.14 10.71
CA ARG A 367 2.75 -12.55 10.42
C ARG A 367 4.15 -12.97 10.88
N ASP A 368 5.05 -12.03 11.14
CA ASP A 368 6.43 -12.26 11.59
C ASP A 368 6.71 -11.52 12.91
N SER A 369 6.68 -10.18 12.92
CA SER A 369 6.95 -9.41 14.14
C SER A 369 6.18 -8.09 14.25
N LEU A 370 5.95 -7.64 15.48
CA LEU A 370 5.39 -6.32 15.79
C LEU A 370 6.27 -5.57 16.80
N ARG A 371 6.66 -4.35 16.46
CA ARG A 371 7.22 -3.35 17.38
C ARG A 371 6.25 -2.17 17.54
N GLY A 372 5.42 -2.20 18.58
CA GLY A 372 4.43 -1.16 18.84
C GLY A 372 3.19 -1.72 19.53
N ALA A 373 1.99 -1.43 19.03
CA ALA A 373 0.76 -1.88 19.67
C ALA A 373 -0.30 -2.44 18.72
N GLN A 374 -1.08 -3.40 19.23
CA GLN A 374 -2.28 -3.94 18.60
C GLN A 374 -3.48 -3.78 19.54
N VAL A 375 -4.60 -3.24 19.04
CA VAL A 375 -5.85 -3.11 19.80
C VAL A 375 -7.01 -3.64 18.98
N GLY A 376 -7.75 -4.61 19.50
CA GLY A 376 -8.87 -5.27 18.83
C GLY A 376 -9.35 -6.49 19.60
N THR A 377 -10.43 -7.17 19.17
CA THR A 377 -10.91 -8.34 19.95
C THR A 377 -9.90 -9.48 19.95
N ILE A 378 -9.17 -9.70 18.85
CA ILE A 378 -8.11 -10.70 18.75
C ILE A 378 -6.85 -10.07 18.15
N ASN A 379 -5.69 -10.26 18.81
CA ASN A 379 -4.39 -9.75 18.37
C ASN A 379 -3.38 -10.90 18.23
N TYR A 380 -2.66 -10.96 17.11
CA TYR A 380 -1.65 -11.99 16.85
C TYR A 380 -0.34 -11.41 16.30
N THR A 381 0.79 -11.86 16.86
CA THR A 381 2.12 -11.71 16.25
C THR A 381 3.10 -12.76 16.78
N PRO A 382 3.96 -13.43 15.97
CA PRO A 382 4.94 -14.35 16.52
C PRO A 382 5.93 -13.67 17.48
N VAL A 383 6.45 -12.49 17.12
CA VAL A 383 7.41 -11.75 17.98
C VAL A 383 6.86 -10.38 18.37
N LEU A 384 6.46 -10.24 19.64
CA LEU A 384 5.96 -8.98 20.21
C LEU A 384 7.08 -8.17 20.89
N ARG A 385 7.20 -6.91 20.49
CA ARG A 385 8.01 -5.85 21.14
C ARG A 385 7.12 -4.64 21.43
N GLY A 386 6.24 -4.78 22.43
CA GLY A 386 5.28 -3.75 22.79
C GLY A 386 3.99 -4.32 23.40
N PHE A 387 2.83 -3.80 23.00
CA PHE A 387 1.57 -4.00 23.73
C PHE A 387 0.46 -4.64 22.88
N GLN A 388 -0.29 -5.57 23.46
CA GLN A 388 -1.53 -6.07 22.87
C GLN A 388 -2.70 -5.83 23.84
N LEU A 389 -3.80 -5.28 23.35
CA LEU A 389 -5.04 -5.05 24.10
C LEU A 389 -6.22 -5.67 23.37
N GLY A 390 -6.89 -6.64 24.00
CA GLY A 390 -8.00 -7.35 23.37
C GLY A 390 -8.72 -8.33 24.26
N VAL A 391 -9.61 -9.12 23.67
CA VAL A 391 -10.22 -10.27 24.37
C VAL A 391 -9.24 -11.43 24.39
N ILE A 392 -8.58 -11.69 23.24
CA ILE A 392 -7.58 -12.72 23.06
C ILE A 392 -6.31 -12.09 22.48
N ASN A 393 -5.21 -12.17 23.21
CA ASN A 393 -3.88 -11.78 22.74
C ASN A 393 -3.01 -13.02 22.58
N VAL A 394 -2.28 -13.11 21.47
CA VAL A 394 -1.46 -14.27 21.13
C VAL A 394 -0.11 -13.77 20.62
N ALA A 395 0.97 -14.19 21.28
CA ALA A 395 2.31 -14.02 20.73
C ALA A 395 3.22 -15.22 21.01
N ASP A 396 3.93 -15.74 20.00
CA ASP A 396 4.84 -16.87 20.22
C ASP A 396 5.97 -16.51 21.21
N THR A 397 6.46 -15.27 21.18
CA THR A 397 7.43 -14.73 22.13
C THR A 397 7.17 -13.24 22.37
N VAL A 398 7.02 -12.85 23.64
CA VAL A 398 7.06 -11.46 24.06
C VAL A 398 8.50 -11.11 24.46
N GLN A 399 9.19 -10.30 23.66
CA GLN A 399 10.56 -9.85 23.96
C GLN A 399 10.55 -8.65 24.92
N THR A 400 9.64 -7.71 24.70
CA THR A 400 9.43 -6.54 25.57
C THR A 400 7.95 -6.15 25.55
N GLY A 401 7.49 -5.51 26.64
CA GLY A 401 6.12 -5.05 26.79
C GLY A 401 5.19 -6.10 27.41
N ALA A 402 3.90 -6.07 27.05
CA ALA A 402 2.85 -6.77 27.79
C ALA A 402 1.62 -7.11 26.92
N MET A 403 0.77 -8.01 27.43
CA MET A 403 -0.52 -8.36 26.83
C MET A 403 -1.62 -8.15 27.89
N LEU A 404 -2.73 -7.51 27.52
CA LEU A 404 -3.86 -7.23 28.39
C LEU A 404 -5.17 -7.69 27.74
N GLY A 405 -5.80 -8.69 28.34
CA GLY A 405 -7.01 -9.32 27.81
C GLY A 405 -7.51 -10.50 28.63
N LEU A 406 -8.67 -11.06 28.28
CA LEU A 406 -9.24 -12.21 29.01
C LEU A 406 -8.37 -13.47 28.85
N ILE A 407 -7.76 -13.63 27.67
CA ILE A 407 -6.80 -14.71 27.39
C ILE A 407 -5.54 -14.07 26.78
N ASN A 408 -4.38 -14.32 27.39
CA ASN A 408 -3.08 -13.85 26.90
C ASN A 408 -2.14 -15.05 26.76
N TRP A 409 -1.87 -15.44 25.52
CA TRP A 409 -1.15 -16.65 25.21
C TRP A 409 0.26 -16.35 24.72
N THR A 410 1.24 -17.02 25.30
CA THR A 410 2.60 -17.10 24.74
C THR A 410 3.28 -18.41 25.07
N LYS A 411 4.22 -18.87 24.21
CA LYS A 411 4.80 -20.22 24.29
C LYS A 411 5.45 -20.51 25.64
N ASN A 412 6.21 -19.54 26.16
CA ASN A 412 6.92 -19.60 27.44
C ASN A 412 6.20 -18.78 28.55
N GLY A 413 4.87 -18.65 28.43
CA GLY A 413 4.04 -17.80 29.28
C GLY A 413 3.60 -18.42 30.59
N LEU A 414 2.82 -17.64 31.33
CA LEU A 414 2.05 -18.09 32.48
C LEU A 414 0.67 -18.53 31.97
N LEU A 415 0.35 -19.81 32.16
CA LEU A 415 -0.95 -20.41 31.82
C LEU A 415 -1.27 -21.51 32.83
N ASP A 416 -2.16 -21.21 33.77
CA ASP A 416 -2.48 -22.11 34.88
C ASP A 416 -3.93 -22.01 35.36
N LEU A 417 -4.31 -23.04 36.11
CA LEU A 417 -5.54 -23.09 36.90
C LEU A 417 -5.15 -23.30 38.36
N ALA A 418 -5.78 -22.57 39.26
CA ALA A 418 -5.62 -22.73 40.69
C ALA A 418 -6.95 -23.04 41.36
N LEU A 419 -6.96 -24.05 42.24
CA LEU A 419 -8.02 -24.25 43.21
C LEU A 419 -7.63 -23.46 44.47
N GLU A 420 -8.48 -22.52 44.87
CA GLU A 420 -8.17 -21.52 45.90
C GLU A 420 -9.23 -21.57 47.01
N ALA A 421 -8.82 -21.23 48.23
CA ALA A 421 -9.68 -21.06 49.39
C ALA A 421 -9.24 -19.79 50.14
N ASN A 422 -10.20 -18.94 50.48
CA ASN A 422 -9.97 -17.69 51.20
C ASN A 422 -11.11 -17.40 52.20
N ASP A 423 -11.01 -16.30 52.94
CA ASP A 423 -11.96 -15.86 53.96
C ASP A 423 -13.32 -15.38 53.41
N VAL A 424 -13.49 -15.27 52.09
CA VAL A 424 -14.77 -14.90 51.44
C VAL A 424 -15.42 -16.09 50.72
N THR A 425 -14.63 -17.00 50.16
CA THR A 425 -15.06 -18.17 49.39
C THR A 425 -14.21 -19.38 49.76
N GLU A 426 -14.82 -20.44 50.31
CA GLU A 426 -14.11 -21.68 50.64
C GLU A 426 -13.63 -22.46 49.42
N ILE A 427 -14.24 -22.26 48.25
CA ILE A 427 -13.88 -22.94 47.00
C ILE A 427 -13.91 -21.92 45.87
N ALA A 428 -12.75 -21.64 45.26
CA ALA A 428 -12.62 -20.84 44.06
C ALA A 428 -11.73 -21.50 43.01
N LEU A 429 -12.02 -21.24 41.74
CA LEU A 429 -11.22 -21.60 40.59
C LEU A 429 -10.71 -20.31 39.93
N THR A 430 -9.39 -20.16 39.86
CA THR A 430 -8.76 -19.00 39.22
C THR A 430 -7.89 -19.46 38.04
N PHE A 431 -8.19 -18.94 36.85
CA PHE A 431 -7.42 -19.10 35.63
C PHE A 431 -6.50 -17.89 35.44
N ARG A 432 -5.21 -18.12 35.20
CA ARG A 432 -4.22 -17.06 34.98
C ARG A 432 -3.58 -17.20 33.60
N SER A 433 -3.42 -16.08 32.88
CA SER A 433 -3.00 -16.07 31.47
C SER A 433 -2.15 -14.84 31.14
N GLY A 434 -0.90 -15.05 30.71
CA GLY A 434 -0.03 -14.00 30.18
C GLY A 434 1.46 -14.28 30.34
N THR A 435 2.19 -13.33 30.90
CA THR A 435 3.64 -13.41 31.16
C THR A 435 3.91 -13.28 32.65
N PRO A 436 5.09 -13.72 33.16
CA PRO A 436 5.48 -13.41 34.55
C PRO A 436 5.56 -11.89 34.85
N LEU A 437 5.80 -11.05 33.85
CA LEU A 437 5.87 -9.59 34.00
C LEU A 437 4.47 -8.95 34.16
N LEU A 438 3.51 -9.44 33.38
CA LEU A 438 2.09 -9.11 33.51
C LEU A 438 1.26 -10.29 32.99
N TYR A 439 0.35 -10.77 33.82
CA TYR A 439 -0.72 -11.69 33.45
C TYR A 439 -2.06 -11.15 33.92
N THR A 440 -3.12 -11.65 33.29
CA THR A 440 -4.49 -11.42 33.75
C THR A 440 -4.99 -12.66 34.48
N LEU A 441 -5.96 -12.47 35.37
CA LEU A 441 -6.62 -13.56 36.07
C LEU A 441 -8.14 -13.44 35.95
N LEU A 442 -8.79 -14.58 35.80
CA LEU A 442 -10.24 -14.76 35.85
C LEU A 442 -10.54 -15.73 36.99
N SER A 443 -11.36 -15.30 37.95
CA SER A 443 -11.68 -16.08 39.13
C SER A 443 -13.18 -16.27 39.26
N ALA A 444 -13.61 -17.45 39.70
CA ALA A 444 -14.98 -17.73 40.09
C ALA A 444 -14.98 -18.59 41.37
N GLY A 445 -15.77 -18.21 42.37
CA GLY A 445 -15.76 -18.90 43.67
C GLY A 445 -17.12 -18.95 44.34
N ILE A 446 -17.28 -19.88 45.27
CA ILE A 446 -18.50 -20.13 46.03
C ILE A 446 -18.20 -20.16 47.54
N SER A 447 -19.16 -19.74 48.34
CA SER A 447 -19.22 -20.02 49.77
C SER A 447 -20.56 -20.66 50.12
N PRO A 448 -20.58 -21.98 50.38
CA PRO A 448 -21.77 -22.64 50.92
C PRO A 448 -22.16 -22.14 52.31
N ARG A 449 -21.19 -21.70 53.13
CA ARG A 449 -21.41 -21.17 54.49
C ARG A 449 -22.13 -19.84 54.47
N HIS A 450 -21.68 -18.93 53.62
CA HIS A 450 -22.26 -17.59 53.47
C HIS A 450 -23.36 -17.54 52.39
N ALA A 451 -23.71 -18.70 51.80
CA ALA A 451 -24.70 -18.83 50.73
C ALA A 451 -24.50 -17.81 49.58
N LEU A 452 -23.25 -17.64 49.16
CA LEU A 452 -22.85 -16.68 48.12
C LEU A 452 -21.95 -17.29 47.05
N TRP A 453 -21.82 -16.59 45.93
CA TRP A 453 -20.83 -16.85 44.89
C TRP A 453 -20.22 -15.55 44.38
N THR A 454 -19.07 -15.66 43.73
CA THR A 454 -18.33 -14.52 43.19
C THR A 454 -17.78 -14.84 41.81
N TYR A 455 -17.61 -13.81 40.99
CA TYR A 455 -16.66 -13.83 39.87
C TYR A 455 -15.79 -12.58 39.93
N GLY A 456 -14.59 -12.65 39.35
CA GLY A 456 -13.68 -11.52 39.31
C GLY A 456 -12.66 -11.55 38.17
N TYR A 457 -12.13 -10.38 37.88
CA TYR A 457 -11.04 -10.16 36.92
C TYR A 457 -9.94 -9.33 37.58
N GLY A 458 -8.68 -9.62 37.24
CA GLY A 458 -7.54 -8.93 37.83
C GLY A 458 -6.28 -9.01 37.00
N LEU A 459 -5.24 -8.35 37.51
CA LEU A 459 -3.89 -8.29 36.96
C LEU A 459 -2.92 -8.81 38.01
N GLY A 460 -1.85 -9.49 37.57
CA GLY A 460 -0.80 -9.94 38.47
C GLY A 460 0.60 -9.84 37.89
N HIS A 461 1.57 -9.82 38.80
CA HIS A 461 3.00 -9.91 38.52
C HIS A 461 3.63 -11.06 39.31
N GLN A 462 4.53 -11.83 38.68
CA GLN A 462 5.25 -12.93 39.32
C GLN A 462 6.74 -12.60 39.50
N PHE A 463 7.14 -12.32 40.74
CA PHE A 463 8.54 -12.23 41.16
C PHE A 463 9.10 -13.65 41.36
N ARG A 464 10.06 -14.08 40.53
CA ARG A 464 10.68 -15.42 40.66
C ARG A 464 12.04 -15.33 41.37
N TRP A 465 12.09 -15.84 42.59
CA TRP A 465 13.29 -15.86 43.44
C TRP A 465 14.21 -17.04 43.13
N SER A 466 13.63 -18.20 42.78
CA SER A 466 14.37 -19.40 42.37
C SER A 466 13.49 -20.32 41.52
N ASN A 467 14.02 -21.49 41.13
CA ASN A 467 13.26 -22.52 40.41
C ASN A 467 12.13 -23.15 41.25
N ARG A 468 12.14 -22.99 42.59
CA ARG A 468 11.10 -23.53 43.49
C ARG A 468 10.31 -22.47 44.24
N PHE A 469 10.80 -21.25 44.36
CA PHE A 469 10.17 -20.18 45.13
C PHE A 469 9.89 -18.95 44.27
N TYR A 470 8.67 -18.43 44.36
CA TYR A 470 8.24 -17.21 43.72
C TYR A 470 7.13 -16.54 44.53
N THR A 471 6.81 -15.30 44.17
CA THR A 471 5.77 -14.48 44.79
C THR A 471 4.86 -13.93 43.71
N HIS A 472 3.55 -13.99 43.93
CA HIS A 472 2.58 -13.23 43.15
C HIS A 472 2.20 -11.95 43.88
N LEU A 473 2.02 -10.87 43.13
CA LEU A 473 1.33 -9.66 43.56
C LEU A 473 0.16 -9.47 42.61
N GLU A 474 -1.07 -9.57 43.11
CA GLU A 474 -2.30 -9.61 42.30
C GLU A 474 -3.28 -8.54 42.78
N LEU A 475 -3.79 -7.75 41.84
CA LEU A 475 -4.88 -6.79 42.06
C LEU A 475 -6.10 -7.28 41.29
N SER A 476 -7.19 -7.61 41.97
CA SER A 476 -8.42 -8.09 41.35
C SER A 476 -9.67 -7.37 41.85
N SER A 477 -10.71 -7.43 41.03
CA SER A 477 -12.05 -6.92 41.27
C SER A 477 -13.00 -8.12 41.26
N HIS A 478 -13.75 -8.34 42.33
CA HIS A 478 -14.73 -9.40 42.47
C HIS A 478 -16.12 -8.82 42.76
N THR A 479 -17.15 -9.37 42.11
CA THR A 479 -18.55 -9.07 42.41
C THR A 479 -19.15 -10.23 43.20
N LEU A 480 -19.81 -9.94 44.32
CA LEU A 480 -20.46 -10.92 45.20
C LEU A 480 -21.95 -11.04 44.85
N PHE A 481 -22.49 -12.25 44.90
CA PHE A 481 -23.90 -12.55 44.63
C PHE A 481 -24.44 -13.52 45.66
N ALA A 482 -25.68 -13.33 46.12
CA ALA A 482 -26.38 -14.33 46.91
C ALA A 482 -26.73 -15.56 46.05
N THR A 483 -26.55 -16.76 46.60
CA THR A 483 -26.97 -18.04 46.00
C THR A 483 -28.44 -18.34 46.26
N SER A 484 -29.02 -17.73 47.30
CA SER A 484 -30.43 -17.87 47.69
C SER A 484 -30.96 -16.58 48.31
N GLY A 485 -32.20 -16.21 48.01
CA GLY A 485 -32.85 -15.00 48.50
C GLY A 485 -33.43 -14.14 47.37
N PRO A 486 -34.04 -12.98 47.68
CA PRO A 486 -34.49 -12.03 46.67
C PRO A 486 -33.29 -11.43 45.90
N PRO A 487 -33.48 -11.04 44.62
CA PRO A 487 -32.41 -10.45 43.82
C PRO A 487 -32.01 -9.07 44.34
N ILE A 488 -30.78 -8.95 44.84
CA ILE A 488 -30.16 -7.69 45.28
C ILE A 488 -29.97 -6.76 44.08
N ARG A 489 -30.36 -5.48 44.21
CA ARG A 489 -30.34 -4.51 43.09
C ARG A 489 -28.94 -4.00 42.73
N GLN A 490 -28.03 -3.92 43.68
CA GLN A 490 -26.65 -3.47 43.49
C GLN A 490 -25.73 -4.46 44.21
N GLN A 491 -24.90 -5.17 43.47
CA GLN A 491 -24.06 -6.22 44.05
C GLN A 491 -22.86 -5.61 44.79
N PRO A 492 -22.43 -6.17 45.93
CA PRO A 492 -21.19 -5.76 46.57
C PRO A 492 -19.98 -6.01 45.66
N TRP A 493 -19.06 -5.05 45.62
CA TRP A 493 -17.79 -5.13 44.91
C TRP A 493 -16.66 -5.21 45.93
N ASP A 494 -15.94 -6.33 45.94
CA ASP A 494 -14.73 -6.59 46.71
C ASP A 494 -13.48 -6.42 45.82
N SER A 495 -12.69 -5.39 46.08
CA SER A 495 -11.38 -5.18 45.43
C SER A 495 -10.27 -5.77 46.30
N ARG A 496 -9.45 -6.65 45.72
CA ARG A 496 -8.46 -7.44 46.45
C ARG A 496 -7.05 -7.12 45.99
N LEU A 497 -6.14 -6.90 46.94
CA LEU A 497 -4.70 -6.93 46.72
C LEU A 497 -4.12 -8.15 47.45
N PHE A 498 -3.81 -9.20 46.70
CA PHE A 498 -3.23 -10.43 47.21
C PHE A 498 -1.72 -10.44 47.00
N THR A 499 -0.97 -10.86 48.01
CA THR A 499 0.48 -11.15 47.88
C THR A 499 0.75 -12.56 48.39
N SER A 500 1.41 -13.39 47.56
CA SER A 500 1.60 -14.82 47.82
C SER A 500 3.06 -15.19 48.02
N LEU A 501 3.31 -16.21 48.86
CA LEU A 501 4.53 -17.00 48.79
C LEU A 501 4.20 -18.37 48.20
N ALA A 502 4.86 -18.70 47.09
CA ALA A 502 4.64 -19.92 46.34
C ALA A 502 5.82 -20.90 46.50
N TYR A 503 5.51 -22.17 46.75
CA TYR A 503 6.45 -23.29 46.72
C TYR A 503 6.06 -24.30 45.65
N GLN A 504 6.92 -24.44 44.64
CA GLN A 504 6.78 -25.42 43.56
C GLN A 504 7.43 -26.75 43.98
N PHE A 505 6.60 -27.67 44.49
CA PHE A 505 7.01 -29.00 44.94
C PHE A 505 7.06 -30.04 43.82
N ALA A 506 6.34 -29.82 42.71
CA ALA A 506 6.36 -30.68 41.52
C ALA A 506 6.49 -29.86 40.22
N PRO A 507 6.91 -30.45 39.07
CA PRO A 507 7.16 -29.69 37.84
C PRO A 507 6.00 -28.86 37.31
N ARG A 508 4.76 -29.19 37.68
CA ARG A 508 3.53 -28.44 37.29
C ARG A 508 2.64 -28.07 38.48
N VAL A 509 3.03 -28.36 39.71
CA VAL A 509 2.16 -28.15 40.89
C VAL A 509 2.89 -27.33 41.95
N SER A 510 2.18 -26.35 42.49
CA SER A 510 2.69 -25.39 43.46
C SER A 510 1.64 -25.06 44.50
N LEU A 511 2.07 -24.92 45.75
CA LEU A 511 1.26 -24.48 46.87
C LEU A 511 1.55 -23.01 47.14
N HIS A 512 0.51 -22.24 47.47
CA HIS A 512 0.56 -20.79 47.69
C HIS A 512 -0.15 -20.46 48.98
N GLY A 513 0.36 -19.45 49.68
CA GLY A 513 -0.32 -18.84 50.83
C GLY A 513 0.10 -17.39 51.00
N GLY A 514 -0.81 -16.55 51.48
CA GLY A 514 -0.49 -15.17 51.84
C GLY A 514 -1.70 -14.32 52.23
N PRO A 515 -1.46 -13.08 52.71
CA PRO A 515 -2.52 -12.15 53.09
C PRO A 515 -3.19 -11.53 51.86
N VAL A 516 -4.49 -11.26 51.99
CA VAL A 516 -5.28 -10.50 51.02
C VAL A 516 -5.74 -9.21 51.70
N PHE A 517 -5.49 -8.06 51.09
CA PHE A 517 -6.09 -6.80 51.52
C PHE A 517 -7.38 -6.61 50.74
N HIS A 518 -8.51 -6.54 51.45
CA HIS A 518 -9.83 -6.36 50.86
C HIS A 518 -10.31 -4.93 51.00
N PHE A 519 -11.00 -4.44 49.98
CA PHE A 519 -11.80 -3.22 49.99
C PHE A 519 -13.18 -3.52 49.41
N LEU A 520 -14.17 -3.67 50.29
CA LEU A 520 -15.56 -3.88 49.91
C LEU A 520 -16.29 -2.54 49.80
N TYR A 521 -16.92 -2.32 48.67
CA TYR A 521 -17.88 -1.25 48.43
C TYR A 521 -19.25 -1.84 48.10
N HIS A 522 -20.28 -1.42 48.83
CA HIS A 522 -21.66 -1.78 48.54
C HIS A 522 -22.57 -0.57 48.79
N LYS A 523 -23.51 -0.32 47.87
CA LYS A 523 -24.51 0.72 48.00
C LYS A 523 -25.91 0.10 47.95
N SER A 524 -26.67 0.23 49.02
CA SER A 524 -28.05 -0.26 49.13
C SER A 524 -28.96 0.75 49.81
N SER A 525 -30.25 0.68 49.46
CA SER A 525 -31.33 1.46 50.07
C SER A 525 -32.28 0.60 50.92
N THR A 526 -32.02 -0.69 51.12
CA THR A 526 -32.90 -1.59 51.89
C THR A 526 -32.14 -2.37 52.96
N PRO A 527 -32.66 -2.52 54.20
CA PRO A 527 -31.99 -3.26 55.27
C PRO A 527 -31.65 -4.73 54.94
N GLU A 528 -32.35 -5.35 53.99
CA GLU A 528 -32.15 -6.76 53.65
C GLU A 528 -30.91 -7.01 52.80
N ASP A 529 -30.51 -6.06 51.94
CA ASP A 529 -29.33 -6.20 51.06
C ASP A 529 -28.02 -6.18 51.87
N PHE A 530 -27.97 -5.47 53.01
CA PHE A 530 -26.76 -5.35 53.85
C PHE A 530 -26.25 -6.70 54.36
N ARG A 531 -27.14 -7.70 54.47
CA ARG A 531 -26.82 -9.06 54.95
C ARG A 531 -25.63 -9.69 54.22
N LEU A 532 -25.50 -9.49 52.91
CA LEU A 532 -24.40 -10.06 52.12
C LEU A 532 -23.05 -9.36 52.44
N SER A 533 -23.07 -8.05 52.69
CA SER A 533 -21.88 -7.29 53.11
C SER A 533 -21.52 -7.48 54.59
N ASP A 534 -22.41 -8.02 55.42
CA ASP A 534 -22.16 -8.32 56.84
C ASP A 534 -21.69 -9.75 57.08
N GLN A 535 -21.88 -10.64 56.10
CA GLN A 535 -21.37 -12.02 56.12
C GLN A 535 -19.85 -12.12 55.88
N VAL A 536 -19.24 -11.09 55.27
CA VAL A 536 -17.82 -11.06 54.87
C VAL A 536 -17.04 -10.00 55.64
N GLY A 537 -15.74 -10.18 55.81
CA GLY A 537 -14.88 -9.20 56.48
C GLY A 537 -15.23 -8.96 57.95
N THR A 538 -15.53 -10.03 58.70
CA THR A 538 -16.07 -10.02 60.07
C THR A 538 -15.14 -9.43 61.14
N SER A 539 -13.93 -9.01 60.78
CA SER A 539 -13.00 -8.27 61.63
C SER A 539 -12.36 -7.13 60.83
N PRO A 540 -13.14 -6.08 60.52
CA PRO A 540 -12.68 -4.99 59.67
C PRO A 540 -11.71 -4.07 60.42
N VAL A 541 -10.66 -3.64 59.72
CA VAL A 541 -9.75 -2.57 60.15
C VAL A 541 -10.44 -1.21 60.03
N PHE A 542 -11.33 -1.08 59.05
CA PHE A 542 -12.20 0.07 58.87
C PHE A 542 -13.58 -0.41 58.39
N ASP A 543 -14.64 0.03 59.06
CA ASP A 543 -16.03 -0.18 58.66
C ASP A 543 -16.76 1.17 58.74
N THR A 544 -17.57 1.48 57.74
CA THR A 544 -18.46 2.64 57.76
C THR A 544 -19.69 2.32 56.93
N SER A 545 -20.86 2.49 57.56
CA SER A 545 -22.17 2.46 56.92
C SER A 545 -22.84 3.82 57.11
N SER A 546 -22.92 4.61 56.04
CA SER A 546 -23.58 5.93 56.02
C SER A 546 -24.34 6.12 54.71
N ASP A 547 -25.51 6.75 54.75
CA ASP A 547 -26.28 7.14 53.57
C ASP A 547 -26.57 5.99 52.57
N GLY A 548 -26.72 4.78 53.11
CA GLY A 548 -26.91 3.57 52.30
C GLY A 548 -25.65 3.05 51.61
N VAL A 549 -24.46 3.43 52.08
CA VAL A 549 -23.17 2.98 51.52
C VAL A 549 -22.33 2.32 52.62
N VAL A 550 -22.01 1.04 52.40
CA VAL A 550 -21.04 0.26 53.18
C VAL A 550 -19.65 0.37 52.55
N ARG A 551 -18.64 0.62 53.38
CA ARG A 551 -17.23 0.53 53.01
C ARG A 551 -16.48 -0.25 54.08
N LYS A 552 -15.97 -1.44 53.74
CA LYS A 552 -15.19 -2.28 54.66
C LYS A 552 -13.78 -2.53 54.13
N TRP A 553 -12.80 -2.47 55.02
CA TRP A 553 -11.42 -2.84 54.76
C TRP A 553 -11.01 -3.90 55.78
N TRP A 554 -10.44 -5.01 55.34
CA TRP A 554 -9.87 -6.02 56.23
C TRP A 554 -8.67 -6.73 55.61
N ILE A 555 -7.94 -7.46 56.44
CA ILE A 555 -6.85 -8.33 56.02
C ILE A 555 -7.37 -9.76 56.12
N GLY A 556 -7.59 -10.38 54.97
CA GLY A 556 -7.96 -11.76 54.77
C GLY A 556 -6.75 -12.66 54.52
N TYR A 557 -7.02 -13.90 54.11
CA TYR A 557 -6.00 -14.89 53.76
C TYR A 557 -6.43 -15.67 52.53
N GLN A 558 -5.48 -16.08 51.70
CA GLN A 558 -5.73 -16.98 50.58
C GLN A 558 -4.68 -18.07 50.50
N PHE A 559 -5.16 -19.31 50.33
CA PHE A 559 -4.35 -20.48 49.99
C PHE A 559 -4.75 -21.00 48.62
N ALA A 560 -3.78 -21.46 47.82
CA ALA A 560 -4.06 -22.01 46.50
C ALA A 560 -3.19 -23.21 46.14
N LEU A 561 -3.79 -24.16 45.43
CA LEU A 561 -3.11 -25.25 44.74
C LEU A 561 -3.15 -24.95 43.23
N GLN A 562 -2.03 -24.45 42.70
CA GLN A 562 -1.89 -24.04 41.29
C GLN A 562 -1.29 -25.16 40.45
N PHE A 563 -1.94 -25.42 39.31
CA PHE A 563 -1.56 -26.38 38.27
C PHE A 563 -1.17 -25.64 36.98
N ARG A 564 0.10 -25.69 36.58
CA ARG A 564 0.52 -25.17 35.27
C ARG A 564 0.04 -26.11 34.17
N LEU A 565 -0.71 -25.56 33.21
CA LEU A 565 -1.25 -26.31 32.07
C LEU A 565 -0.18 -26.66 31.03
N ARG A 566 1.00 -26.03 31.11
CA ARG A 566 2.12 -26.24 30.19
C ARG A 566 3.42 -26.54 30.95
N ARG A 567 4.46 -26.91 30.20
CA ARG A 567 5.80 -27.23 30.72
C ARG A 567 6.67 -25.98 30.68
#